data_AF-A0A8S3GKZ3-F1
#
_entry.id   AF-A0A8S3GKZ3-F1
#
_cell.length_a   1.000
_cell.length_b   1.000
_cell.length_c   1.000
_cell.angle_alpha   90.00
_cell.angle_beta   90.00
_cell.angle_gamma   90.00
#
_symmetry.space_group_name_H-M   'P 1'
#
loop_
_entity.id
_entity.type
_entity.pdbx_description
1 polymer ?
#
loop_
_entity_poly.entity_id
_entity_poly.type
_entity_poly.pdbx_seq_one_letter_code
_entity_poly.pdbx_strand_id
1 'polypeptide(L)'
;ADLCRNTPNLRHLSAWFVVEYNEFQILKPIYSITRLNITFYGLENMLEHVLENLPNLYQLKCDLNVYISGYQWESIIKKSLPKLKIFQVKMRFTPSNNQNIDEKLN
;
A
#
# COMPACT_ATOMS: atom_id res chain seq x y z
N ALA A 1 11.45 10.37 -10.22
CA ALA A 1 10.06 10.80 -10.53
C ALA A 1 9.93 11.33 -11.97
N ASP A 2 10.56 10.66 -12.95
CA ASP A 2 10.55 11.11 -14.35
C ASP A 2 9.51 10.41 -15.23
N LEU A 3 9.04 9.23 -14.81
CA LEU A 3 8.03 8.47 -15.56
C LEU A 3 6.79 9.33 -15.84
N CYS A 4 6.20 9.94 -14.81
CA CYS A 4 4.95 10.68 -14.96
C CYS A 4 5.11 12.05 -15.65
N ARG A 5 6.33 12.58 -15.73
CA ARG A 5 6.62 13.77 -16.56
C ARG A 5 6.63 13.42 -18.04
N ASN A 6 7.19 12.26 -18.37
CA ASN A 6 7.28 11.78 -19.75
C ASN A 6 6.02 11.06 -20.23
N THR A 7 5.13 10.67 -19.32
CA THR A 7 3.85 10.01 -19.62
C THR A 7 2.67 10.71 -18.93
N PRO A 8 2.26 11.92 -19.37
CA PRO A 8 1.23 12.71 -18.68
C PRO A 8 -0.17 12.05 -18.69
N ASN A 9 -0.42 11.15 -19.63
CA ASN A 9 -1.66 10.38 -19.74
C ASN A 9 -1.65 9.08 -18.93
N LEU A 10 -0.56 8.76 -18.23
CA LEU A 10 -0.49 7.57 -17.38
C LEU A 10 -1.43 7.76 -16.19
N ARG A 11 -2.49 6.94 -16.16
CA ARG A 11 -3.51 6.92 -15.11
C ARG A 11 -3.48 5.68 -14.24
N HIS A 12 -2.86 4.61 -14.74
CA HIS A 12 -2.84 3.30 -14.14
C HIS A 12 -1.39 2.90 -13.89
N LEU A 13 -1.07 2.56 -12.65
CA LEU A 13 0.26 2.10 -12.28
C LEU A 13 0.14 0.77 -11.55
N SER A 14 0.89 -0.22 -12.02
CA SER A 14 1.17 -1.44 -11.27
C SER A 14 2.63 -1.40 -10.87
N ALA A 15 2.91 -1.49 -9.59
CA ALA A 15 4.28 -1.37 -9.07
C ALA A 15 4.56 -2.42 -8.00
N TRP A 16 5.80 -2.92 -8.01
CA TRP A 16 6.31 -3.77 -6.95
C TRP A 16 7.36 -2.97 -6.17
N PHE A 17 7.04 -2.71 -4.90
CA PHE A 17 7.92 -2.00 -3.99
C PHE A 17 8.57 -3.02 -3.06
N VAL A 18 9.88 -3.21 -3.22
CA VAL A 18 10.74 -3.89 -2.27
C VAL A 18 11.66 -2.82 -1.71
N VAL A 19 11.38 -2.36 -0.49
CA VAL A 19 12.11 -1.23 0.09
C VAL A 19 13.16 -1.76 1.06
N GLU A 20 14.41 -1.80 0.61
CA GLU A 20 15.57 -2.06 1.46
C GLU A 20 16.02 -0.74 2.11
N TYR A 21 15.66 -0.53 3.37
CA TYR A 21 16.14 0.41 4.39
C TYR A 21 16.61 1.85 4.05
N ASN A 22 16.63 2.34 2.81
CA ASN A 22 17.11 3.66 2.45
C ASN A 22 16.10 4.44 1.59
N GLU A 23 15.66 5.56 2.17
CA GLU A 23 15.10 6.78 1.55
C GLU A 23 14.32 6.63 0.24
N PHE A 24 13.14 6.00 0.31
CA PHE A 24 12.14 6.14 -0.75
C PHE A 24 11.46 7.51 -0.65
N GLN A 25 12.05 8.53 -1.29
CA GLN A 25 11.46 9.87 -1.38
C GLN A 25 10.76 10.06 -2.73
N ILE A 26 9.43 10.04 -2.74
CA ILE A 26 8.68 10.63 -3.85
C ILE A 26 8.69 12.14 -3.63
N LEU A 27 9.59 12.83 -4.33
CA LEU A 27 9.83 14.26 -4.11
C LEU A 27 8.66 15.18 -4.53
N LYS A 28 7.64 14.68 -5.26
CA LYS A 28 6.50 15.47 -5.74
C LYS A 28 5.21 14.65 -5.89
N PRO A 29 4.03 15.23 -5.58
CA PRO A 29 2.75 14.60 -5.85
C PRO A 29 2.56 14.27 -7.33
N ILE A 30 1.98 13.10 -7.60
CA ILE A 30 1.70 12.58 -8.95
C ILE A 30 0.19 12.58 -9.16
N TYR A 31 -0.32 13.65 -9.75
CA TYR A 31 -1.75 13.87 -9.95
C TYR A 31 -2.39 13.04 -11.07
N SER A 32 -1.59 12.51 -12.00
CA SER A 32 -2.10 11.78 -13.17
C SER A 32 -2.59 10.37 -12.82
N ILE A 33 -2.01 9.76 -11.77
CA ILE A 33 -2.35 8.40 -11.33
C ILE A 33 -3.68 8.41 -10.58
N THR A 34 -4.61 7.62 -11.09
CA THR A 34 -5.95 7.43 -10.50
C THR A 34 -6.19 5.98 -10.10
N ARG A 35 -5.43 5.02 -10.63
CA ARG A 35 -5.53 3.61 -10.26
C ARG A 35 -4.15 3.06 -9.96
N LEU A 36 -4.01 2.50 -8.76
CA LEU A 36 -2.77 1.91 -8.27
C LEU A 36 -3.02 0.45 -7.90
N ASN A 37 -2.16 -0.43 -8.42
CA ASN A 37 -2.02 -1.80 -7.94
C ASN A 37 -0.61 -1.97 -7.40
N ILE A 38 -0.47 -2.20 -6.10
CA ILE A 38 0.82 -2.33 -5.45
C ILE A 38 0.98 -3.67 -4.79
N THR A 39 2.15 -4.24 -4.99
CA THR A 39 2.71 -5.24 -4.07
C THR A 39 3.78 -4.54 -3.25
N PHE A 40 3.63 -4.55 -1.93
CA PHE A 40 4.48 -3.75 -1.04
C PHE A 40 5.15 -4.63 0.01
N TYR A 41 6.48 -4.57 0.01
CA TYR A 41 7.40 -5.18 0.97
C TYR A 41 8.23 -4.08 1.62
N GLY A 42 7.81 -3.61 2.79
CA GLY A 42 8.46 -2.48 3.45
C GLY A 42 7.87 -2.17 4.83
N LEU A 43 8.09 -0.96 5.32
CA LEU A 43 7.50 -0.46 6.58
C LEU A 43 6.20 0.30 6.31
N GLU A 44 5.29 0.31 7.28
CA GLU A 44 3.97 0.98 7.18
C GLU A 44 4.09 2.48 6.83
N ASN A 45 5.00 3.20 7.49
CA ASN A 45 5.22 4.63 7.27
C ASN A 45 5.64 4.96 5.82
N MET A 46 6.36 4.04 5.16
CA MET A 46 6.76 4.21 3.76
C MET A 46 5.56 4.05 2.82
N LEU A 47 4.64 3.13 3.13
CA LEU A 47 3.40 2.99 2.37
C LEU A 47 2.56 4.27 2.48
N GLU A 48 2.41 4.81 3.68
CA GLU A 48 1.69 6.08 3.88
C GLU A 48 2.31 7.20 3.03
N HIS A 49 3.64 7.32 3.04
CA HIS A 49 4.35 8.33 2.24
C HIS A 49 4.14 8.18 0.72
N VAL A 50 4.08 6.93 0.22
CA VAL A 50 3.73 6.66 -1.18
C VAL A 50 2.32 7.14 -1.50
N LEU A 51 1.37 6.85 -0.61
CA LEU A 51 -0.05 7.16 -0.82
C LEU A 51 -0.35 8.67 -0.69
N GLU A 52 0.34 9.39 0.18
CA GLU A 52 0.29 10.86 0.30
C GLU A 52 0.63 11.58 -1.01
N ASN A 53 1.51 10.99 -1.81
CA ASN A 53 1.91 11.56 -3.10
C ASN A 53 0.95 11.24 -4.24
N LEU A 54 -0.20 10.59 -3.99
CA LEU A 54 -1.18 10.19 -4.99
C LEU A 54 -2.58 10.76 -4.68
N PRO A 55 -2.74 12.09 -4.59
CA PRO A 55 -3.97 12.72 -4.08
C PRO A 55 -5.21 12.50 -4.97
N ASN A 56 -5.01 12.11 -6.23
CA ASN A 56 -6.10 11.82 -7.18
C ASN A 56 -6.44 10.33 -7.28
N LEU A 57 -5.91 9.51 -6.37
CA LEU A 57 -6.13 8.07 -6.40
C LEU A 57 -7.61 7.75 -6.16
N TYR A 58 -8.20 7.08 -7.14
CA TYR A 58 -9.58 6.63 -7.14
C TYR A 58 -9.69 5.14 -6.77
N GLN A 59 -8.71 4.35 -7.19
CA GLN A 59 -8.66 2.92 -6.92
C GLN A 59 -7.28 2.52 -6.38
N LEU A 60 -7.30 1.78 -5.27
CA LEU A 60 -6.12 1.19 -4.65
C LEU A 60 -6.32 -0.32 -4.49
N LYS A 61 -5.39 -1.10 -5.05
CA LYS A 61 -5.26 -2.54 -4.78
C LYS A 61 -3.91 -2.79 -4.13
N CYS A 62 -3.91 -3.51 -3.01
CA CYS A 62 -2.70 -3.77 -2.23
C CYS A 62 -2.50 -5.27 -1.98
N ASP A 63 -1.29 -5.75 -2.20
CA ASP A 63 -0.77 -7.02 -1.68
C ASP A 63 0.39 -6.68 -0.73
N LEU A 64 0.17 -6.80 0.57
CA LEU A 64 1.10 -6.34 1.61
C LEU A 64 1.78 -7.52 2.31
N ASN A 65 3.04 -7.33 2.72
CA ASN A 65 3.71 -8.22 3.68
C ASN A 65 3.63 -7.72 5.13
N VAL A 66 3.05 -6.54 5.36
CA VAL A 66 2.91 -5.91 6.69
C VAL A 66 1.46 -5.99 7.14
N TYR A 67 1.25 -6.15 8.43
CA TYR A 67 -0.08 -6.01 9.02
C TYR A 67 -0.41 -4.53 9.22
N ILE A 68 -1.52 -4.07 8.64
CA ILE A 68 -2.10 -2.75 8.85
C ILE A 68 -3.53 -2.97 9.33
N SER A 69 -3.84 -2.50 10.53
CA SER A 69 -5.18 -2.62 11.10
C SER A 69 -6.21 -1.78 10.32
N GLY A 70 -7.50 -2.09 10.51
CA GLY A 70 -8.58 -1.31 9.92
C GLY A 70 -8.53 0.18 10.29
N TYR A 71 -8.19 0.50 11.54
CA TYR A 71 -8.07 1.89 12.00
C TYR A 71 -6.91 2.65 11.35
N GLN A 72 -5.76 1.98 11.14
CA GLN A 72 -4.63 2.57 10.43
C GLN A 72 -5.00 2.84 8.97
N TRP A 73 -5.66 1.90 8.31
CA TRP A 73 -6.20 2.12 6.96
C TRP A 73 -7.19 3.27 6.89
N GLU A 74 -8.12 3.34 7.84
CA GLU A 74 -9.10 4.43 7.91
C GLU A 74 -8.41 5.80 8.04
N SER A 75 -7.38 5.88 8.90
CA SER A 75 -6.56 7.08 9.06
C SER A 75 -5.86 7.49 7.75
N ILE A 76 -5.15 6.54 7.11
CA ILE A 76 -4.44 6.77 5.84
C ILE A 76 -5.41 7.23 4.75
N ILE A 77 -6.56 6.57 4.62
CA ILE A 77 -7.53 6.89 3.57
C ILE A 77 -8.12 8.29 3.78
N LYS A 78 -8.54 8.62 5.02
CA LYS A 78 -9.11 9.94 5.34
C LYS A 78 -8.11 11.08 5.14
N LYS A 79 -6.85 10.86 5.51
CA LYS A 79 -5.79 11.88 5.45
C LYS A 79 -5.28 12.08 4.02
N SER A 80 -5.03 11.00 3.30
CA SER A 80 -4.16 11.02 2.11
C SER A 80 -4.89 10.72 0.80
N LEU A 81 -6.04 10.04 0.86
CA LEU A 81 -6.73 9.51 -0.33
C LEU A 81 -8.20 9.97 -0.42
N PRO A 82 -8.47 11.29 -0.45
CA PRO A 82 -9.83 11.84 -0.37
C PRO A 82 -10.74 11.46 -1.55
N LYS A 83 -10.16 11.01 -2.68
CA LYS A 83 -10.90 10.61 -3.88
C LYS A 83 -11.07 9.10 -4.02
N LEU A 84 -10.59 8.31 -3.06
CA LEU A 84 -10.63 6.85 -3.13
C LEU A 84 -12.09 6.36 -3.10
N LYS A 85 -12.45 5.52 -4.07
CA LYS A 85 -13.77 4.86 -4.14
C LYS A 85 -13.66 3.34 -4.12
N ILE A 86 -12.53 2.80 -4.57
CA ILE A 86 -12.29 1.36 -4.62
C ILE A 86 -11.05 1.05 -3.82
N PHE A 87 -11.20 0.27 -2.77
CA PHE A 87 -10.13 -0.19 -1.91
C PHE A 87 -10.16 -1.71 -1.83
N GLN A 88 -9.06 -2.36 -2.18
CA GLN A 88 -8.92 -3.82 -2.14
C GLN A 88 -7.59 -4.18 -1.50
N VAL A 89 -7.61 -5.02 -0.48
CA VAL A 89 -6.42 -5.55 0.18
C VAL A 89 -6.44 -7.06 0.10
N LYS A 90 -5.33 -7.64 -0.35
CA LYS A 90 -5.08 -9.07 -0.22
C LYS A 90 -4.44 -9.33 1.14
N MET A 91 -5.20 -9.98 2.01
CA MET A 91 -4.73 -10.43 3.31
C MET A 91 -4.09 -11.81 3.19
N ARG A 92 -2.94 -12.00 3.84
CA ARG A 92 -2.31 -13.31 4.00
C ARG A 92 -2.59 -13.80 5.42
N PHE A 93 -3.29 -14.91 5.52
CA PHE A 93 -3.51 -15.60 6.79
C PHE A 93 -2.48 -16.71 6.88
N THR A 94 -1.53 -16.56 7.79
CA THR A 94 -0.63 -17.65 8.16
C THR A 94 -1.20 -18.23 9.45
N PRO A 95 -1.61 -19.51 9.50
CA PRO A 95 -1.93 -20.16 10.75
C PRO A 95 -0.72 -19.99 11.68
N SER A 96 -0.95 -19.49 12.89
CA SER A 96 0.06 -19.58 13.94
C SER A 96 0.48 -21.04 14.02
N ASN A 97 1.76 -21.33 13.81
CA ASN A 97 2.35 -22.65 14.05
C ASN A 97 2.28 -22.93 15.56
N ASN A 98 1.08 -23.18 16.06
CA ASN A 98 0.85 -23.81 17.34
C ASN A 98 0.94 -25.31 17.07
N GLN A 99 2.15 -25.77 16.76
CA GLN A 99 2.49 -27.14 17.11
C GLN A 99 2.23 -27.26 18.62
N ASN A 100 1.35 -28.19 19.01
CA ASN A 100 0.99 -28.56 20.39
C ASN A 100 -0.04 -27.71 21.16
N ILE A 101 -1.26 -27.55 20.63
CA ILE A 101 -2.44 -27.37 21.51
C ILE A 101 -3.02 -28.74 21.91
N ASP A 102 -2.95 -29.75 21.04
CA ASP A 102 -3.50 -31.08 21.33
C ASP A 102 -2.69 -31.87 22.39
N GLU A 103 -1.43 -31.54 22.64
CA GLU A 103 -0.65 -32.14 23.75
C GLU A 103 -0.96 -31.51 25.12
N LYS A 104 -1.71 -30.39 25.20
CA LYS A 104 -2.09 -29.75 26.46
C LYS A 104 -3.48 -30.13 26.96
N LEU A 105 -4.19 -30.98 26.22
CA LEU A 105 -5.56 -31.41 26.53
C LEU A 105 -5.66 -32.89 26.94
N ASN A 106 -4.52 -33.59 27.09
CA ASN A 106 -4.44 -34.94 27.66
C ASN A 106 -3.70 -34.94 28.98
#